data_AF-A0A6C0LQC8-F1
#
_entry.id   AF-A0A6C0LQC8-F1
#
_cell.length_a   1.000
_cell.length_b   1.000
_cell.length_c   1.000
_cell.angle_alpha   90.00
_cell.angle_beta   90.00
_cell.angle_gamma   90.00
#
_symmetry.space_group_name_H-M   'P 1'
#
loop_
_entity.id
_entity.type
_entity.pdbx_description
1 polymer ?
#
loop_
_entity_poly.entity_id
_entity_poly.type
_entity_poly.pdbx_seq_one_letter_code
_entity_poly.pdbx_strand_id
1 'polypeptide(L)'
;MYFTLLIISFILFYFVLFNKNYNVSLFSSLTIFLLFTIFKYSYYYLVIPVILLAISIIVKFNFKKYVTLINFILLFYVFVSILEFLGHKFVMHCDKNNFLSKIIEYIPFVNSQYFSTCEKHIQHHLEVEPDMRLNYIEHKESLFMGWNIYLTLFFAFLLCGLLSKLTSNYDISYKYLIIICAIITFIWEYLWNKIHITMHKTEIDYSIKEGPYDEKLFNLDKIKDILLQNHENHHLQKGDKKGNYNVIVLGADEWFGYYNTKIDNTEYCKTHTNEKICK
;
A
#
# COMPACT_ATOMS: atom_id res chain seq x y z
N MET A 1 4.92 -15.63 -14.79
CA MET A 1 4.97 -14.20 -14.37
C MET A 1 5.58 -13.33 -15.46
N TYR A 2 6.82 -13.60 -15.89
CA TYR A 2 7.50 -12.86 -16.97
C TYR A 2 6.72 -12.83 -18.30
N PHE A 3 6.02 -13.91 -18.66
CA PHE A 3 5.22 -13.98 -19.89
C PHE A 3 4.00 -13.04 -19.87
N THR A 4 3.30 -12.93 -18.74
CA THR A 4 2.16 -12.01 -18.57
C THR A 4 2.63 -10.55 -18.58
N LEU A 5 3.75 -10.26 -17.91
CA LEU A 5 4.40 -8.95 -17.95
C LEU A 5 4.87 -8.57 -19.36
N LEU A 6 5.40 -9.53 -20.13
CA LEU A 6 5.80 -9.33 -21.53
C LEU A 6 4.61 -9.00 -22.42
N ILE A 7 3.49 -9.71 -22.27
CA ILE A 7 2.25 -9.46 -23.02
C ILE A 7 1.63 -8.12 -22.64
N ILE A 8 1.62 -7.79 -21.35
CA ILE A 8 1.14 -6.50 -20.87
C ILE A 8 2.02 -5.38 -21.42
N SER A 9 3.34 -5.47 -21.29
CA SER A 9 4.28 -4.51 -21.90
C SER A 9 4.11 -4.38 -23.41
N PHE A 10 3.82 -5.47 -24.12
CA PHE A 10 3.53 -5.45 -25.55
C PHE A 10 2.19 -4.76 -25.87
N ILE A 11 1.13 -5.02 -25.11
CA ILE A 11 -0.17 -4.38 -25.26
C ILE A 11 -0.07 -2.88 -24.93
N LEU A 12 0.61 -2.53 -23.85
CA LEU A 12 0.93 -1.16 -23.44
C LEU A 12 1.69 -0.42 -24.55
N PHE A 13 2.76 -1.03 -25.05
CA PHE A 13 3.58 -0.51 -26.14
C PHE A 13 2.76 -0.33 -27.43
N TYR A 14 1.92 -1.31 -27.78
CA TYR A 14 1.00 -1.23 -28.91
C TYR A 14 -0.01 -0.09 -28.77
N PHE A 15 -0.64 0.07 -27.59
CA PHE A 15 -1.57 1.18 -27.34
C PHE A 15 -0.86 2.54 -27.34
N VAL A 16 0.35 2.65 -26.79
CA VAL A 16 1.12 3.91 -26.78
C VAL A 16 1.58 4.30 -28.19
N LEU A 17 2.06 3.36 -29.00
CA LEU A 17 2.56 3.65 -30.35
C LEU A 17 1.45 3.97 -31.36
N PHE A 18 0.33 3.26 -31.30
CA PHE A 18 -0.73 3.40 -32.31
C PHE A 18 -1.83 4.38 -31.93
N ASN A 19 -2.01 4.66 -30.64
CA ASN A 19 -3.04 5.58 -30.17
C ASN A 19 -2.39 6.95 -29.91
N LYS A 20 -2.56 7.89 -30.84
CA LYS A 20 -2.06 9.29 -30.72
C LYS A 20 -2.68 10.08 -29.53
N ASN A 21 -3.42 9.42 -28.64
CA ASN A 21 -4.09 10.01 -27.50
C ASN A 21 -3.46 9.48 -26.19
N TYR A 22 -2.53 10.27 -25.66
CA TYR A 22 -1.81 10.00 -24.41
C TYR A 22 -2.72 9.56 -23.26
N ASN A 23 -3.84 10.27 -23.03
CA ASN A 23 -4.73 9.99 -21.89
C ASN A 23 -5.40 8.62 -21.99
N VAL A 24 -5.80 8.20 -23.18
CA VAL A 24 -6.40 6.88 -23.39
C VAL A 24 -5.35 5.78 -23.18
N SER A 25 -4.13 5.99 -23.67
CA SER A 25 -3.05 5.03 -23.47
C SER A 25 -2.71 4.90 -21.99
N LEU A 26 -2.56 6.01 -21.27
CA LEU A 26 -2.33 6.01 -19.82
C LEU A 26 -3.45 5.28 -19.05
N PHE A 27 -4.71 5.53 -19.41
CA PHE A 27 -5.87 4.86 -18.79
C PHE A 27 -5.84 3.35 -18.97
N SER A 28 -5.64 2.89 -20.22
CA SER A 28 -5.50 1.46 -20.51
C SER A 28 -4.36 0.86 -19.69
N SER A 29 -3.24 1.58 -19.58
CA SER A 29 -2.07 1.10 -18.86
C SER A 29 -2.32 0.89 -17.37
N LEU A 30 -2.84 1.92 -16.71
CA LEU A 30 -3.13 1.90 -15.28
C LEU A 30 -4.21 0.87 -14.96
N THR A 31 -5.21 0.73 -15.83
CA THR A 31 -6.28 -0.26 -15.64
C THR A 31 -5.73 -1.68 -15.69
N ILE A 32 -4.94 -2.02 -16.72
CA ILE A 32 -4.32 -3.36 -16.83
C ILE A 32 -3.45 -3.67 -15.60
N PHE A 33 -2.71 -2.67 -15.15
CA PHE A 33 -1.84 -2.79 -13.98
C PHE A 33 -2.63 -3.08 -12.69
N LEU A 34 -3.71 -2.34 -12.45
CA LEU A 34 -4.59 -2.55 -11.29
C LEU A 34 -5.31 -3.90 -11.38
N LEU A 35 -5.75 -4.30 -12.58
CA LEU A 35 -6.37 -5.60 -12.80
C LEU A 35 -5.45 -6.75 -12.47
N PHE A 36 -4.17 -6.62 -12.78
CA PHE A 36 -3.17 -7.62 -12.42
C PHE A 36 -3.02 -7.77 -10.90
N THR A 37 -2.99 -6.65 -10.17
CA THR A 37 -3.02 -6.66 -8.70
C THR A 37 -4.29 -7.37 -8.20
N ILE A 38 -5.48 -6.97 -8.65
CA ILE A 38 -6.75 -7.57 -8.20
C ILE A 38 -6.77 -9.10 -8.45
N PHE A 39 -6.28 -9.54 -9.61
CA PHE A 39 -6.23 -10.96 -9.97
C PHE A 39 -5.40 -11.79 -8.98
N LYS A 40 -4.34 -11.20 -8.40
CA LYS A 40 -3.48 -11.89 -7.43
C LYS A 40 -4.13 -12.13 -6.07
N TYR A 41 -5.07 -11.28 -5.67
CA TYR A 41 -5.77 -11.36 -4.38
C TYR A 41 -7.15 -12.01 -4.47
N SER A 42 -7.69 -12.17 -5.67
CA SER A 42 -9.07 -12.64 -5.89
C SER A 42 -9.14 -13.71 -6.97
N TYR A 43 -8.62 -14.90 -6.65
CA TYR A 43 -8.64 -16.06 -7.57
C TYR A 43 -10.05 -16.43 -8.06
N TYR A 44 -11.09 -16.18 -7.26
CA TYR A 44 -12.48 -16.54 -7.56
C TYR A 44 -13.20 -15.61 -8.55
N TYR A 45 -12.60 -14.49 -8.96
CA TYR A 45 -13.29 -13.49 -9.78
C TYR A 45 -12.61 -13.23 -11.12
N LEU A 46 -12.25 -14.28 -11.86
CA LEU A 46 -11.72 -14.15 -13.24
C LEU A 46 -12.65 -13.31 -14.16
N VAL A 47 -13.94 -13.27 -13.84
CA VAL A 47 -14.98 -12.48 -14.51
C VAL A 47 -14.79 -10.97 -14.31
N ILE A 48 -14.32 -10.51 -13.14
CA ILE A 48 -14.20 -9.08 -12.82
C ILE A 48 -13.13 -8.39 -13.68
N PRO A 49 -11.90 -8.91 -13.85
CA PRO A 49 -10.92 -8.33 -14.76
C PRO A 49 -11.36 -8.31 -16.21
N VAL A 50 -12.11 -9.32 -16.65
CA VAL A 50 -12.67 -9.37 -18.02
C VAL A 50 -13.76 -8.31 -18.20
N ILE A 51 -14.65 -8.14 -17.21
CA ILE A 51 -15.67 -7.08 -17.22
C ILE A 51 -15.01 -5.70 -17.17
N LEU A 52 -13.99 -5.51 -16.35
CA LEU A 52 -13.28 -4.23 -16.25
C LEU A 52 -12.47 -3.93 -17.51
N LEU A 53 -11.89 -4.93 -18.18
CA LEU A 53 -11.29 -4.78 -19.49
C LEU A 53 -12.36 -4.39 -20.53
N ALA A 54 -13.52 -5.04 -20.53
CA ALA A 54 -14.64 -4.68 -21.41
C ALA A 54 -15.15 -3.25 -21.14
N ILE A 55 -15.28 -2.86 -19.87
CA ILE A 55 -15.63 -1.48 -19.46
C ILE A 55 -14.55 -0.50 -19.93
N SER A 56 -13.26 -0.83 -19.81
CA SER A 56 -12.18 0.06 -20.28
C SER A 56 -12.23 0.27 -21.79
N ILE A 57 -12.61 -0.75 -22.55
CA ILE A 57 -12.86 -0.66 -23.99
C ILE A 57 -14.09 0.22 -24.26
N ILE A 58 -15.20 0.05 -23.53
CA ILE A 58 -16.42 0.87 -23.69
C ILE A 58 -16.17 2.34 -23.30
N VAL A 59 -15.43 2.59 -22.21
CA VAL A 59 -15.05 3.92 -21.72
C VAL A 59 -14.20 4.66 -22.75
N LYS A 60 -13.28 3.97 -23.44
CA LYS A 60 -12.49 4.55 -24.54
C LYS A 60 -13.36 5.15 -25.65
N PHE A 61 -14.51 4.55 -25.96
CA PHE A 61 -15.37 5.01 -27.05
C PHE A 61 -16.36 6.10 -26.63
N ASN A 62 -16.92 6.06 -25.41
CA ASN A 62 -18.02 6.94 -25.02
C ASN A 62 -17.67 8.05 -24.00
N PHE A 63 -16.54 7.96 -23.29
CA PHE A 63 -16.29 8.80 -22.10
C PHE A 63 -14.96 9.57 -22.13
N LYS A 64 -14.50 10.02 -23.32
CA LYS A 64 -13.27 10.84 -23.46
C LYS A 64 -13.17 11.99 -22.46
N LYS A 65 -14.31 12.60 -22.09
CA LYS A 65 -14.40 13.70 -21.11
C LYS A 65 -13.91 13.33 -19.70
N TYR A 66 -14.05 12.06 -19.30
CA TYR A 66 -13.71 11.62 -17.94
C TYR A 66 -12.38 10.88 -17.85
N VAL A 67 -11.71 10.62 -18.98
CA VAL A 67 -10.45 9.84 -19.00
C VAL A 67 -9.37 10.50 -18.14
N THR A 68 -9.24 11.83 -18.18
CA THR A 68 -8.25 12.56 -17.35
C THR A 68 -8.56 12.43 -15.86
N LEU A 69 -9.84 12.53 -15.46
CA LEU A 69 -10.27 12.31 -14.07
C LEU A 69 -9.98 10.87 -13.61
N ILE A 70 -10.30 9.87 -14.44
CA ILE A 70 -10.04 8.47 -14.08
C ILE A 70 -8.53 8.21 -13.98
N ASN A 71 -7.73 8.75 -14.91
CA ASN A 71 -6.27 8.70 -14.81
C ASN A 71 -5.75 9.34 -13.54
N PHE A 72 -6.30 10.50 -13.15
CA PHE A 72 -5.95 11.14 -11.90
C PHE A 72 -6.18 10.22 -10.70
N ILE A 73 -7.38 9.60 -10.61
CA ILE A 73 -7.73 8.66 -9.53
C ILE A 73 -6.79 7.44 -9.52
N LEU A 74 -6.57 6.82 -10.68
CA LEU A 74 -5.72 5.63 -10.80
C LEU A 74 -4.26 5.93 -10.48
N LEU A 75 -3.72 7.07 -10.97
CA LEU A 75 -2.37 7.49 -10.63
C LEU A 75 -2.23 7.77 -9.13
N PHE A 76 -3.24 8.40 -8.53
CA PHE A 76 -3.19 8.71 -7.10
C PHE A 76 -3.15 7.41 -6.29
N TYR A 77 -3.98 6.43 -6.63
CA TYR A 77 -3.91 5.09 -6.05
C TYR A 77 -2.50 4.47 -6.21
N VAL A 78 -1.93 4.49 -7.41
CA VAL A 78 -0.61 3.93 -7.69
C VAL A 78 0.46 4.59 -6.83
N PHE A 79 0.47 5.93 -6.75
CA PHE A 79 1.44 6.64 -5.95
C PHE A 79 1.26 6.41 -4.44
N VAL A 80 0.02 6.31 -3.95
CA VAL A 80 -0.25 5.98 -2.54
C VAL A 80 0.22 4.56 -2.21
N SER A 81 -0.05 3.57 -3.08
CA SER A 81 0.44 2.20 -2.87
C SER A 81 1.97 2.15 -2.85
N ILE A 82 2.64 2.86 -3.76
CA ILE A 82 4.11 2.97 -3.77
C ILE A 82 4.60 3.64 -2.49
N LEU A 83 3.95 4.71 -2.05
CA LEU A 83 4.33 5.43 -0.83
C LEU A 83 4.21 4.54 0.41
N GLU A 84 3.11 3.78 0.54
CA GLU A 84 2.92 2.83 1.64
C GLU A 84 4.00 1.74 1.62
N PHE A 85 4.30 1.18 0.45
CA PHE A 85 5.40 0.21 0.28
C PHE A 85 6.76 0.81 0.70
N LEU A 86 7.09 2.01 0.22
CA LEU A 86 8.37 2.67 0.53
C LEU A 86 8.47 3.02 2.01
N GLY A 87 7.38 3.56 2.59
CA GLY A 87 7.30 3.87 4.02
C GLY A 87 7.47 2.62 4.85
N HIS A 88 6.70 1.58 4.59
CA HIS A 88 6.80 0.36 5.39
C HIS A 88 8.17 -0.32 5.21
N LYS A 89 8.64 -0.51 3.97
CA LYS A 89 9.93 -1.17 3.70
C LYS A 89 11.15 -0.39 4.21
N PHE A 90 11.24 0.91 3.94
CA PHE A 90 12.46 1.68 4.18
C PHE A 90 12.39 2.54 5.44
N VAL A 91 11.20 2.98 5.86
CA VAL A 91 11.01 3.73 7.10
C VAL A 91 10.77 2.80 8.27
N MET A 92 9.73 1.97 8.22
CA MET A 92 9.35 1.16 9.38
C MET A 92 10.31 -0.01 9.64
N HIS A 93 10.99 -0.55 8.63
CA HIS A 93 12.04 -1.59 8.80
C HIS A 93 13.48 -1.05 8.88
N CYS A 94 13.69 0.26 9.09
CA CYS A 94 15.03 0.86 9.31
C CYS A 94 16.10 0.54 8.25
N ASP A 95 15.77 0.52 6.97
CA ASP A 95 16.81 0.32 5.94
C ASP A 95 17.66 1.60 5.78
N LYS A 96 18.70 1.73 6.61
CA LYS A 96 19.65 2.86 6.63
C LYS A 96 20.55 2.94 5.39
N ASN A 97 20.60 1.88 4.59
CA ASN A 97 21.48 1.85 3.42
C ASN A 97 20.82 2.46 2.18
N ASN A 98 19.50 2.64 2.21
CA ASN A 98 18.74 3.25 1.12
C ASN A 98 18.99 4.77 0.98
N PHE A 99 18.80 5.30 -0.23
CA PHE A 99 18.90 6.74 -0.49
C PHE A 99 17.85 7.57 0.27
N LEU A 100 16.63 7.04 0.44
CA LEU A 100 15.53 7.70 1.13
C LEU A 100 15.81 7.90 2.62
N SER A 101 16.32 6.88 3.31
CA SER A 101 16.69 6.99 4.73
C SER A 101 17.81 8.01 4.93
N LYS A 102 18.81 8.03 4.04
CA LYS A 102 19.85 9.06 4.04
C LYS A 102 19.28 10.46 3.90
N ILE A 103 18.28 10.69 3.05
CA ILE A 103 17.62 12.01 2.95
C ILE A 103 16.89 12.36 4.26
N ILE A 104 16.15 11.40 4.81
CA ILE A 104 15.35 11.60 6.03
C ILE A 104 16.23 11.98 7.22
N GLU A 105 17.42 11.39 7.35
CA GLU A 105 18.38 11.70 8.40
C GLU A 105 18.78 13.19 8.43
N TYR A 106 18.76 13.89 7.30
CA TYR A 106 19.08 15.32 7.23
C TYR A 106 17.94 16.26 7.65
N ILE A 107 16.73 15.75 7.90
CA ILE A 107 15.57 16.57 8.28
C ILE A 107 15.20 16.28 9.75
N PRO A 108 15.64 17.08 10.72
CA PRO A 108 15.62 16.71 12.15
C PRO A 108 14.25 16.26 12.69
N PHE A 109 13.18 16.96 12.30
CA PHE A 109 11.82 16.63 12.74
C PHE A 109 11.33 15.29 12.16
N VAL A 110 11.59 15.04 10.88
CA VAL A 110 11.22 13.79 10.20
C VAL A 110 12.08 12.64 10.73
N ASN A 111 13.36 12.91 11.02
CA ASN A 111 14.31 11.95 11.55
C ASN A 111 13.87 11.39 12.93
N SER A 112 13.40 12.25 13.84
CA SER A 112 12.90 11.80 15.13
C SER A 112 11.64 10.92 15.00
N GLN A 113 10.71 11.28 14.11
CA GLN A 113 9.53 10.45 13.84
C GLN A 113 9.90 9.13 13.13
N TYR A 114 10.88 9.16 12.23
CA TYR A 114 11.40 8.01 11.51
C TYR A 114 11.96 6.95 12.47
N PHE A 115 12.87 7.33 13.35
CA PHE A 115 13.48 6.39 14.31
C PHE A 115 12.45 5.83 15.29
N SER A 116 11.58 6.68 15.84
CA SER A 116 10.54 6.20 16.76
C SER A 116 9.57 5.23 16.09
N THR A 117 9.13 5.52 14.86
CA THR A 117 8.25 4.63 14.09
C THR A 117 8.95 3.30 13.83
N CYS A 118 10.23 3.34 13.44
CA CYS A 118 10.97 2.13 13.14
C CYS A 118 11.16 1.23 14.36
N GLU A 119 11.65 1.76 15.48
CA GLU A 119 11.90 0.96 16.69
C GLU A 119 10.62 0.28 17.18
N LYS A 120 9.52 1.04 17.22
CA LYS A 120 8.20 0.52 17.57
C LYS A 120 7.71 -0.55 16.61
N HIS A 121 7.93 -0.39 15.30
CA HIS A 121 7.52 -1.36 14.30
C HIS A 121 8.35 -2.65 14.35
N ILE A 122 9.66 -2.55 14.54
CA ILE A 122 10.52 -3.73 14.74
C ILE A 122 10.10 -4.47 16.01
N GLN A 123 9.84 -3.74 17.09
CA GLN A 123 9.34 -4.34 18.33
C GLN A 123 8.01 -5.08 18.10
N HIS A 124 7.08 -4.48 17.37
CA HIS A 124 5.84 -5.15 16.96
C HIS A 124 6.10 -6.47 16.22
N HIS A 125 7.04 -6.50 15.27
CA HIS A 125 7.43 -7.75 14.57
C HIS A 125 8.01 -8.83 15.49
N LEU A 126 8.59 -8.45 16.63
CA LEU A 126 9.14 -9.39 17.62
C LEU A 126 8.04 -9.92 18.57
N GLU A 127 7.03 -9.11 18.84
CA GLU A 127 5.90 -9.43 19.72
C GLU A 127 4.86 -10.33 19.06
N VAL A 128 4.65 -10.18 17.74
CA VAL A 128 3.67 -10.96 16.98
C VAL A 128 4.02 -12.44 16.98
N GLU A 129 3.05 -13.27 17.39
CA GLU A 129 3.16 -14.72 17.28
C GLU A 129 2.99 -15.17 15.81
N PRO A 130 3.53 -16.34 15.41
CA PRO A 130 3.37 -16.86 14.05
C PRO A 130 1.91 -17.01 13.57
N ASP A 131 0.93 -17.08 14.48
CA ASP A 131 -0.51 -17.13 14.16
C ASP A 131 -1.21 -15.76 14.18
N MET A 132 -0.39 -14.70 14.10
CA MET A 132 -0.72 -13.29 14.09
C MET A 132 -1.22 -12.70 15.42
N ARG A 133 -1.36 -13.50 16.49
CA ARG A 133 -1.82 -12.97 17.79
C ARG A 133 -0.76 -12.07 18.44
N LEU A 134 -1.25 -11.07 19.16
CA LEU A 134 -0.47 -10.24 20.07
C LEU A 134 -0.95 -10.41 21.50
N ASN A 135 -0.17 -11.11 22.31
CA ASN A 135 -0.47 -11.35 23.72
C ASN A 135 0.13 -10.29 24.66
N TYR A 136 1.18 -9.61 24.19
CA TYR A 136 1.89 -8.55 24.90
C TYR A 136 2.19 -7.42 23.92
N ILE A 137 2.05 -6.18 24.38
CA ILE A 137 2.24 -4.97 23.58
C ILE A 137 3.07 -4.01 24.42
N GLU A 138 4.34 -3.82 24.09
CA GLU A 138 5.20 -2.86 24.80
C GLU A 138 4.84 -1.41 24.45
N HIS A 139 4.53 -1.17 23.19
CA HIS A 139 4.19 0.15 22.66
C HIS A 139 2.92 0.09 21.83
N LYS A 140 1.81 0.63 22.34
CA LYS A 140 0.53 0.66 21.61
C LYS A 140 0.63 1.41 20.28
N GLU A 141 1.51 2.42 20.19
CA GLU A 141 1.72 3.21 18.97
C GLU A 141 2.44 2.42 17.88
N SER A 142 2.84 1.16 18.14
CA SER A 142 3.32 0.25 17.11
C SER A 142 2.18 -0.34 16.27
N LEU A 143 0.93 -0.27 16.75
CA LEU A 143 -0.24 -0.90 16.12
C LEU A 143 -1.14 0.07 15.38
N PHE A 144 -1.10 1.35 15.73
CA PHE A 144 -1.94 2.38 15.13
C PHE A 144 -1.12 3.63 14.78
N MET A 145 -1.61 4.37 13.79
CA MET A 145 -1.11 5.65 13.33
C MET A 145 -1.85 6.77 14.05
N GLY A 146 -1.12 7.55 14.84
CA GLY A 146 -1.66 8.70 15.56
C GLY A 146 -1.68 9.98 14.73
N TRP A 147 -2.31 11.03 15.28
CA TRP A 147 -2.40 12.35 14.63
C TRP A 147 -1.05 12.99 14.28
N ASN A 148 0.02 12.57 14.95
CA ASN A 148 1.37 13.02 14.63
C ASN A 148 1.87 12.48 13.27
N ILE A 149 1.35 11.33 12.82
CA ILE A 149 1.62 10.75 11.50
C ILE A 149 0.75 11.39 10.43
N TYR A 150 -0.49 11.79 10.79
CA TYR A 150 -1.46 12.39 9.87
C TYR A 150 -0.88 13.55 9.08
N LEU A 151 -0.19 14.47 9.76
CA LEU A 151 0.37 15.65 9.10
C LEU A 151 1.44 15.27 8.07
N THR A 152 2.34 14.35 8.43
CA THR A 152 3.39 13.85 7.54
C THR A 152 2.78 13.12 6.34
N LEU A 153 1.80 12.25 6.57
CA LEU A 153 1.12 11.50 5.53
C LEU A 153 0.28 12.41 4.62
N PHE A 154 -0.35 13.44 5.17
CA PHE A 154 -1.09 14.45 4.41
C PHE A 154 -0.20 15.13 3.37
N PHE A 155 0.99 15.59 3.74
CA PHE A 155 1.91 16.20 2.79
C PHE A 155 2.42 15.21 1.74
N ALA A 156 2.65 13.95 2.13
CA ALA A 156 3.02 12.90 1.19
C ALA A 156 1.89 12.60 0.19
N PHE A 157 0.63 12.52 0.64
CA PHE A 157 -0.54 12.35 -0.23
C PHE A 157 -0.81 13.58 -1.09
N LEU A 158 -0.53 14.78 -0.59
CA LEU A 158 -0.59 16.02 -1.39
C LEU A 158 0.42 15.98 -2.53
N LEU A 159 1.65 15.51 -2.28
CA LEU A 159 2.65 15.29 -3.32
C LEU A 159 2.17 14.26 -4.36
N CYS A 160 1.64 13.11 -3.90
CA CYS A 160 1.04 12.12 -4.79
C CYS A 160 -0.07 12.74 -5.66
N GLY A 161 -0.98 13.51 -5.06
CA GLY A 161 -2.07 14.18 -5.77
C GLY A 161 -1.59 15.24 -6.77
N LEU A 162 -0.53 15.99 -6.45
CA LEU A 162 0.10 16.95 -7.37
C LEU A 162 0.72 16.22 -8.58
N LEU A 163 1.45 15.12 -8.35
CA LEU A 163 2.00 14.29 -9.42
C LEU A 163 0.88 13.71 -10.28
N SER A 164 -0.20 13.20 -9.67
CA SER A 164 -1.37 12.69 -10.40
C SER A 164 -2.02 13.76 -11.25
N LYS A 165 -2.20 14.98 -10.73
CA LYS A 165 -2.72 16.14 -11.49
C LYS A 165 -1.86 16.44 -12.71
N LEU A 166 -0.54 16.53 -12.52
CA LEU A 166 0.42 16.84 -13.57
C LEU A 166 0.46 15.75 -14.66
N THR A 167 0.53 14.47 -14.28
CA THR A 167 0.64 13.38 -15.24
C THR A 167 -0.68 13.11 -15.96
N SER A 168 -1.83 13.23 -15.30
CA SER A 168 -3.15 12.99 -15.92
C SER A 168 -3.68 14.16 -16.76
N ASN A 169 -3.07 15.34 -16.64
CA ASN A 169 -3.61 16.61 -17.14
C ASN A 169 -5.05 16.90 -16.66
N TYR A 170 -5.43 16.40 -15.48
CA TYR A 170 -6.75 16.68 -14.91
C TYR A 170 -6.79 18.05 -14.24
N ASP A 171 -7.71 18.91 -14.67
CA ASP A 171 -7.82 20.27 -14.16
C ASP A 171 -8.62 20.35 -12.86
N ILE A 172 -8.03 19.87 -11.77
CA ILE A 172 -8.55 20.04 -10.41
C ILE A 172 -7.99 21.31 -9.76
N SER A 173 -8.84 22.13 -9.14
CA SER A 173 -8.35 23.29 -8.37
C SER A 173 -7.51 22.84 -7.16
N TYR A 174 -6.47 23.60 -6.80
CA TYR A 174 -5.64 23.28 -5.62
C TYR A 174 -6.44 23.20 -4.32
N LYS A 175 -7.49 24.02 -4.17
CA LYS A 175 -8.40 23.95 -3.02
C LYS A 175 -9.06 22.57 -2.88
N TYR A 176 -9.60 22.04 -3.98
CA TYR A 176 -10.24 20.71 -3.97
C TYR A 176 -9.22 19.59 -3.79
N LEU A 177 -8.02 19.73 -4.36
CA LEU A 177 -6.94 18.77 -4.17
C LEU A 177 -6.54 18.65 -2.70
N ILE A 178 -6.35 19.78 -2.01
CA ILE A 178 -6.03 19.82 -0.57
C ILE A 178 -7.12 19.13 0.26
N ILE A 179 -8.41 19.43 -0.01
CA ILE A 179 -9.54 18.80 0.69
C ILE A 179 -9.56 17.29 0.47
N ILE A 180 -9.40 16.84 -0.79
CA ILE A 180 -9.38 15.42 -1.14
C ILE A 180 -8.22 14.70 -0.46
N CYS A 181 -7.02 15.28 -0.47
CA CYS A 181 -5.86 14.69 0.21
C CYS A 181 -6.10 14.58 1.73
N ALA A 182 -6.64 15.61 2.39
CA ALA A 182 -6.97 15.54 3.82
C ALA A 182 -7.99 14.43 4.15
N ILE A 183 -9.03 14.30 3.33
CA ILE A 183 -10.04 13.23 3.49
C ILE A 183 -9.40 11.86 3.27
N ILE A 184 -8.60 11.69 2.22
CA ILE A 184 -7.97 10.41 1.90
C ILE A 184 -6.94 10.02 2.96
N THR A 185 -6.16 10.96 3.50
CA THR A 185 -5.26 10.70 4.63
C THR A 185 -6.03 10.22 5.85
N PHE A 186 -7.15 10.86 6.18
CA PHE A 186 -8.01 10.44 7.29
C PHE A 186 -8.55 9.02 7.07
N ILE A 187 -9.07 8.74 5.87
CA ILE A 187 -9.58 7.42 5.52
C ILE A 187 -8.47 6.37 5.59
N TRP A 188 -7.28 6.66 5.06
CA TRP A 188 -6.15 5.73 5.09
C TRP A 188 -5.75 5.39 6.53
N GLU A 189 -5.59 6.39 7.40
CA GLU A 189 -5.23 6.15 8.80
C GLU A 189 -6.33 5.42 9.55
N TYR A 190 -7.58 5.79 9.32
CA TYR A 190 -8.73 5.08 9.89
C TYR A 190 -8.75 3.60 9.47
N LEU A 191 -8.54 3.31 8.18
CA LEU A 191 -8.46 1.94 7.67
C LEU A 191 -7.27 1.20 8.29
N TRP A 192 -6.09 1.83 8.37
CA TRP A 192 -4.92 1.24 9.02
C TRP A 192 -5.23 0.88 10.47
N ASN A 193 -5.66 1.86 11.27
CA ASN A 193 -5.93 1.72 12.70
C ASN A 193 -7.02 0.68 12.98
N LYS A 194 -7.93 0.44 12.04
CA LYS A 194 -8.97 -0.56 12.22
C LYS A 194 -8.54 -1.94 11.76
N ILE A 195 -8.05 -2.03 10.52
CA ILE A 195 -7.78 -3.29 9.85
C ILE A 195 -6.52 -3.94 10.44
N HIS A 196 -5.44 -3.18 10.62
CA HIS A 196 -4.16 -3.70 11.11
C HIS A 196 -4.31 -4.32 12.51
N ILE A 197 -4.96 -3.62 13.44
CA ILE A 197 -5.23 -4.12 14.80
C ILE A 197 -6.06 -5.40 14.74
N THR A 198 -7.11 -5.43 13.92
CA THR A 198 -8.00 -6.60 13.81
C THR A 198 -7.27 -7.82 13.22
N MET A 199 -6.33 -7.62 12.29
CA MET A 199 -5.49 -8.71 11.77
C MET A 199 -4.67 -9.38 12.87
N HIS A 200 -4.30 -8.63 13.91
CA HIS A 200 -3.52 -9.14 15.05
C HIS A 200 -4.36 -9.77 16.18
N LYS A 201 -5.67 -9.92 15.98
CA LYS A 201 -6.60 -10.57 16.94
C LYS A 201 -6.44 -10.02 18.36
N THR A 202 -6.15 -8.73 18.48
CA THR A 202 -5.91 -8.04 19.75
C THR A 202 -6.85 -6.86 19.87
N GLU A 203 -7.14 -6.47 21.11
CA GLU A 203 -7.86 -5.24 21.41
C GLU A 203 -6.89 -4.29 22.10
N ILE A 204 -6.84 -3.05 21.61
CA ILE A 204 -6.11 -1.97 22.28
C ILE A 204 -7.08 -0.85 22.64
N ASP A 205 -6.83 -0.23 23.78
CA ASP A 205 -7.52 0.97 24.19
C ASP A 205 -6.84 2.19 23.54
N TYR A 206 -7.51 2.78 22.55
CA TYR A 206 -7.16 4.07 21.97
C TYR A 206 -8.42 4.84 21.60
N SER A 207 -8.30 6.16 21.51
CA SER A 207 -9.42 7.06 21.27
C SER A 207 -9.16 8.01 20.10
N ILE A 208 -10.22 8.74 19.71
CA ILE A 208 -10.13 9.81 18.71
C ILE A 208 -9.12 10.91 19.07
N LYS A 209 -8.71 11.03 20.35
CA LYS A 209 -7.67 11.98 20.77
C LYS A 209 -6.27 11.58 20.31
N GLU A 210 -6.07 10.32 19.99
CA GLU A 210 -4.76 9.75 19.63
C GLU A 210 -4.63 9.56 18.12
N GLY A 211 -5.70 9.21 17.43
CA GLY A 211 -5.76 9.11 15.96
C GLY A 211 -7.19 8.84 15.48
N PRO A 212 -7.43 8.70 14.17
CA PRO A 212 -8.74 8.33 13.64
C PRO A 212 -9.27 7.03 14.25
N TYR A 213 -10.49 7.09 14.80
CA TYR A 213 -11.14 6.02 15.56
C TYR A 213 -12.67 6.11 15.38
N ASP A 214 -13.37 4.98 15.51
CA ASP A 214 -14.83 4.93 15.31
C ASP A 214 -15.64 4.08 16.29
N GLU A 215 -15.17 3.74 17.49
CA GLU A 215 -15.96 2.98 18.49
C GLU A 215 -16.69 1.73 17.92
N LYS A 216 -16.06 1.02 16.97
CA LYS A 216 -16.64 -0.14 16.27
C LYS A 216 -17.90 0.17 15.41
N LEU A 217 -18.08 1.41 14.94
CA LEU A 217 -19.21 1.84 14.10
C LEU A 217 -19.31 1.09 12.76
N PHE A 218 -18.19 0.87 12.07
CA PHE A 218 -18.18 0.15 10.78
C PHE A 218 -17.62 -1.27 10.92
N ASN A 219 -18.19 -2.25 10.22
CA ASN A 219 -17.57 -3.59 10.11
C ASN A 219 -16.71 -3.64 8.83
N LEU A 220 -15.41 -3.90 8.98
CA LEU A 220 -14.44 -4.02 7.89
C LEU A 220 -13.87 -5.45 7.73
N ASP A 221 -14.55 -6.47 8.25
CA ASP A 221 -14.07 -7.86 8.26
C ASP A 221 -13.73 -8.37 6.87
N LYS A 222 -14.58 -8.08 5.87
CA LYS A 222 -14.33 -8.50 4.48
C LYS A 222 -13.05 -7.89 3.89
N ILE A 223 -12.77 -6.62 4.22
CA ILE A 223 -11.56 -5.96 3.74
C ILE A 223 -10.35 -6.55 4.46
N LYS A 224 -10.46 -6.74 5.77
CA LYS A 224 -9.45 -7.43 6.59
C LYS A 224 -9.14 -8.82 6.05
N ASP A 225 -10.14 -9.63 5.68
CA ASP A 225 -9.92 -10.99 5.17
C ASP A 225 -9.12 -10.99 3.85
N ILE A 226 -9.33 -10.00 2.97
CA ILE A 226 -8.56 -9.85 1.72
C ILE A 226 -7.10 -9.50 2.01
N LEU A 227 -6.88 -8.62 2.99
CA LEU A 227 -5.56 -8.07 3.30
C LEU A 227 -4.74 -8.97 4.26
N LEU A 228 -5.42 -9.80 5.07
CA LEU A 228 -4.82 -10.57 6.16
C LEU A 228 -3.71 -11.48 5.66
N GLN A 229 -3.94 -12.21 4.57
CA GLN A 229 -2.93 -13.11 4.02
C GLN A 229 -1.66 -12.37 3.60
N ASN A 230 -1.80 -11.14 3.06
CA ASN A 230 -0.63 -10.34 2.69
C ASN A 230 0.19 -9.97 3.93
N HIS A 231 -0.50 -9.47 4.96
CA HIS A 231 0.13 -9.03 6.19
C HIS A 231 0.71 -10.19 7.01
N GLU A 232 0.05 -11.35 7.02
CA GLU A 232 0.61 -12.57 7.61
C GLU A 232 1.90 -13.00 6.92
N ASN A 233 1.91 -12.99 5.58
CA ASN A 233 3.14 -13.30 4.83
C ASN A 233 4.26 -12.28 5.10
N HIS A 234 3.91 -11.01 5.33
CA HIS A 234 4.86 -9.98 5.75
C HIS A 234 5.55 -10.29 7.08
N HIS A 235 4.76 -10.76 8.06
CA HIS A 235 5.27 -11.16 9.37
C HIS A 235 6.08 -12.46 9.31
N LEU A 236 5.66 -13.43 8.49
CA LEU A 236 6.27 -14.75 8.44
C LEU A 236 7.52 -14.83 7.56
N GLN A 237 7.57 -14.14 6.41
CA GLN A 237 8.71 -14.21 5.50
C GLN A 237 9.86 -13.34 5.98
N LYS A 238 11.01 -13.96 6.29
CA LYS A 238 12.23 -13.26 6.73
C LYS A 238 13.37 -13.40 5.70
N GLY A 239 14.51 -12.79 6.03
CA GLY A 239 15.72 -12.79 5.21
C GLY A 239 15.57 -12.01 3.91
N ASP A 240 16.36 -12.38 2.90
CA ASP A 240 16.47 -11.67 1.62
C ASP A 240 15.16 -11.62 0.81
N LYS A 241 14.23 -12.53 1.11
CA LYS A 241 12.92 -12.61 0.46
C LYS A 241 11.82 -11.81 1.19
N LYS A 242 12.15 -11.07 2.26
CA LYS A 242 11.16 -10.29 3.03
C LYS A 242 10.40 -9.32 2.11
N GLY A 243 9.07 -9.33 2.21
CA GLY A 243 8.17 -8.66 1.27
C GLY A 243 6.82 -8.32 1.88
N ASN A 244 5.81 -8.08 1.03
CA ASN A 244 4.42 -7.84 1.41
C ASN A 244 4.23 -6.58 2.28
N TYR A 245 4.89 -5.48 1.91
CA TYR A 245 4.91 -4.23 2.67
C TYR A 245 3.65 -3.37 2.54
N ASN A 246 2.77 -3.59 1.56
CA ASN A 246 1.47 -2.94 1.50
C ASN A 246 0.50 -3.61 2.49
N VAL A 247 -0.03 -2.87 3.45
CA VAL A 247 -0.97 -3.39 4.46
C VAL A 247 -2.41 -3.10 4.06
N ILE A 248 -2.73 -1.88 3.63
CA ILE A 248 -4.09 -1.44 3.29
C ILE A 248 -4.28 -1.02 1.83
N VAL A 249 -3.23 -0.53 1.15
CA VAL A 249 -3.29 -0.21 -0.30
C VAL A 249 -2.36 -1.12 -1.10
N LEU A 250 -2.92 -2.27 -1.52
CA LEU A 250 -2.20 -3.29 -2.30
C LEU A 250 -1.73 -2.79 -3.68
N GLY A 251 -0.62 -3.32 -4.19
CA GLY A 251 -0.13 -3.04 -5.53
C GLY A 251 1.38 -3.05 -5.67
N ALA A 252 2.07 -2.19 -4.92
CA ALA A 252 3.50 -1.98 -5.11
C ALA A 252 4.35 -3.23 -4.82
N ASP A 253 3.93 -4.09 -3.88
CA ASP A 253 4.55 -5.40 -3.69
C ASP A 253 4.51 -6.26 -4.95
N GLU A 254 3.40 -6.32 -5.69
CA GLU A 254 3.31 -7.09 -6.93
C GLU A 254 4.18 -6.49 -8.02
N TRP A 255 4.15 -5.17 -8.11
CA TRP A 255 4.81 -4.41 -9.18
C TRP A 255 6.33 -4.45 -9.07
N PHE A 256 6.83 -4.48 -7.83
CA PHE A 256 8.26 -4.52 -7.54
C PHE A 256 8.78 -5.92 -7.19
N GLY A 257 7.91 -6.95 -7.21
CA GLY A 257 8.31 -8.33 -6.99
C GLY A 257 8.59 -8.69 -5.52
N TYR A 258 7.93 -8.01 -4.59
CA TYR A 258 7.96 -8.27 -3.15
C TYR A 258 6.69 -8.97 -2.63
N TYR A 259 5.74 -9.31 -3.50
CA TYR A 259 4.56 -10.09 -3.12
C TYR A 259 4.90 -11.58 -2.96
N ASN A 260 5.10 -12.04 -1.72
CA ASN A 260 5.30 -13.45 -1.43
C ASN A 260 3.96 -14.13 -1.13
N THR A 261 3.75 -15.31 -1.73
CA THR A 261 2.60 -16.19 -1.46
C THR A 261 2.98 -17.50 -0.80
N LYS A 262 4.29 -17.78 -0.72
CA LYS A 262 4.86 -18.97 -0.09
C LYS A 262 5.96 -18.52 0.84
N ILE A 263 5.90 -18.95 2.08
CA ILE A 263 6.91 -18.66 3.10
C ILE A 263 8.05 -19.66 2.94
N ASP A 264 9.27 -19.16 2.83
CA ASP A 264 10.50 -19.95 2.82
C ASP A 264 11.57 -19.23 3.63
N ASN A 265 11.78 -19.72 4.85
CA ASN A 265 12.78 -19.22 5.79
C ASN A 265 13.99 -20.15 5.92
N THR A 266 14.16 -21.12 5.01
CA THR A 266 15.18 -22.17 5.13
C THR A 266 16.58 -21.60 5.32
N GLU A 267 16.96 -20.59 4.54
CA GLU A 267 18.28 -19.97 4.64
C GLU A 267 18.40 -19.10 5.91
N TYR A 268 17.35 -18.34 6.22
CA TYR A 268 17.30 -17.46 7.39
C TYR A 268 17.47 -18.25 8.70
N CYS A 269 16.76 -19.38 8.82
CA CYS A 269 16.75 -20.20 10.03
C CYS A 269 18.06 -20.94 10.29
N LYS A 270 18.99 -21.02 9.33
CA LYS A 270 20.35 -21.56 9.58
C LYS A 270 21.13 -20.71 10.58
N THR A 271 20.86 -19.41 10.63
CA THR A 271 21.55 -18.44 11.50
C THR A 271 20.68 -17.89 12.63
N HIS A 272 19.36 -18.08 12.56
CA HIS A 272 18.38 -17.55 13.53
C HIS A 272 17.53 -18.67 14.18
N THR A 273 18.17 -19.77 14.59
CA THR A 273 17.50 -20.98 15.13
C THR A 273 16.63 -20.74 16.37
N ASN A 274 16.85 -19.63 17.08
CA ASN A 274 16.11 -19.31 18.30
C ASN A 274 14.79 -18.57 18.07
N GLU A 275 14.53 -18.08 16.85
CA GLU A 275 13.28 -17.37 16.52
C GLU A 275 12.10 -18.33 16.43
N LYS A 276 10.91 -17.86 16.85
CA LYS A 276 9.69 -18.67 16.90
C LYS A 276 9.32 -19.30 15.55
N ILE A 277 9.54 -18.57 14.46
CA ILE A 277 9.28 -19.00 13.09
C ILE A 277 10.27 -20.06 12.56
N CYS A 278 11.36 -20.31 13.29
CA CYS A 278 12.43 -21.24 12.94
C CYS A 278 12.47 -22.48 13.84
N LYS A 279 11.55 -22.58 14.80
CA LYS A 279 11.36 -23.71 15.70
C LYS A 279 10.21 -24.58 15.18
#